data_AF-A0A1E4TPY8-F1
#
_entry.id   AF-A0A1E4TPY8-F1
#
_cell.length_a   1.000
_cell.length_b   1.000
_cell.length_c   1.000
_cell.angle_alpha   90.00
_cell.angle_beta   90.00
_cell.angle_gamma   90.00
#
_symmetry.space_group_name_H-M   'P 1'
#
loop_
_entity.id
_entity.type
_entity.pdbx_description
1 polymer ?
#
loop_
_entity_poly.entity_id
_entity_poly.type
_entity_poly.pdbx_seq_one_letter_code
_entity_poly.pdbx_strand_id
1 'polypeptide(L)'
;MINLMEIFEMQSSAENSILQNELIRSVEIYNRLLQKFDMIIADGELDEDIIGSVKLLKKQAEIRINDLNIVIQEKKTNAVPKLRKDSKNINSDEVSGDFGFTARAGVSDGIRDGSNLSVLRQILSKLKKQNNGIEIKTANEQKLMAEINSLYKILNEYDLKFSRDQKEIENLKKELKDVNAVNTSLNNQVQKLNNRWNELVESAKRRKEKEAQK
;
A
#
# COMPACT_ATOMS: atom_id res chain seq x y z
N MET A 1 -12.43 -21.98 -20.63
CA MET A 1 -11.77 -22.56 -19.42
C MET A 1 -11.09 -21.43 -18.65
N ILE A 2 -11.53 -21.14 -17.42
CA ILE A 2 -10.96 -20.05 -16.62
C ILE A 2 -9.53 -20.40 -16.22
N ASN A 3 -8.56 -19.60 -16.66
CA ASN A 3 -7.19 -19.72 -16.17
C ASN A 3 -7.01 -18.87 -14.91
N LEU A 4 -7.46 -19.41 -13.77
CA LEU A 4 -7.33 -18.74 -12.46
C LEU A 4 -5.86 -18.44 -12.12
N MET A 5 -4.93 -19.32 -12.53
CA MET A 5 -3.49 -19.12 -12.35
C MET A 5 -3.01 -17.83 -13.01
N GLU A 6 -3.49 -17.54 -14.22
CA GLU A 6 -3.14 -16.31 -14.94
C GLU A 6 -3.69 -15.05 -14.27
N ILE A 7 -4.91 -15.12 -13.70
CA ILE A 7 -5.50 -14.04 -12.90
C ILE A 7 -4.63 -13.75 -11.66
N PHE A 8 -4.17 -14.81 -11.00
CA PHE A 8 -3.26 -14.70 -9.85
C PHE A 8 -1.91 -14.08 -10.22
N GLU A 9 -1.31 -14.54 -11.31
CA GLU A 9 -0.03 -14.01 -11.79
C GLU A 9 -0.16 -12.53 -12.17
N MET A 10 -1.26 -12.14 -12.83
CA MET A 10 -1.53 -10.75 -13.16
C MET A 10 -1.73 -9.89 -11.91
N GLN A 11 -2.49 -10.36 -10.92
CA GLN A 11 -2.70 -9.62 -9.68
C GLN A 11 -1.39 -9.47 -8.89
N SER A 12 -0.61 -10.55 -8.78
CA SER A 12 0.71 -10.54 -8.15
C SER A 12 1.68 -9.59 -8.89
N SER A 13 1.66 -9.61 -10.22
CA SER A 13 2.47 -8.70 -11.03
C SER A 13 2.06 -7.23 -10.83
N ALA A 14 0.76 -6.95 -10.74
CA ALA A 14 0.25 -5.60 -10.48
C ALA A 14 0.70 -5.07 -9.12
N GLU A 15 0.58 -5.88 -8.06
CA GLU A 15 1.02 -5.50 -6.71
C GLU A 15 2.55 -5.35 -6.62
N ASN A 16 3.32 -6.21 -7.30
CA ASN A 16 4.77 -6.05 -7.39
C ASN A 16 5.17 -4.75 -8.09
N SER A 17 4.46 -4.34 -9.14
CA SER A 17 4.66 -3.03 -9.77
C SER A 17 4.35 -1.86 -8.82
N ILE A 18 3.38 -2.00 -7.91
CA ILE A 18 3.13 -0.98 -6.86
C ILE A 18 4.32 -0.90 -5.91
N LEU A 19 4.85 -2.03 -5.46
CA LEU A 19 6.02 -2.08 -4.57
C LEU A 19 7.26 -1.46 -5.23
N GLN A 20 7.41 -1.63 -6.54
CA GLN A 20 8.48 -1.01 -7.34
C GLN A 20 8.20 0.45 -7.72
N ASN A 21 7.09 1.03 -7.23
CA ASN A 21 6.65 2.39 -7.52
C ASN A 21 6.35 2.65 -9.03
N GLU A 22 6.09 1.58 -9.79
CA GLU A 22 5.66 1.62 -11.19
C GLU A 22 4.12 1.72 -11.27
N LEU A 23 3.55 2.78 -10.71
CA LEU A 23 2.09 2.90 -10.51
C LEU A 23 1.28 2.86 -11.81
N ILE A 24 1.77 3.50 -12.88
CA ILE A 24 1.10 3.50 -14.19
C ILE A 24 1.03 2.06 -14.75
N ARG A 25 2.13 1.32 -14.66
CA ARG A 25 2.19 -0.08 -15.10
C ARG A 25 1.25 -0.96 -14.28
N SER A 26 1.16 -0.74 -12.98
CA SER A 26 0.20 -1.45 -12.12
C SER A 26 -1.24 -1.22 -12.59
N VAL A 27 -1.62 0.03 -12.87
CA VAL A 27 -2.94 0.38 -13.41
C VAL A 27 -3.21 -0.31 -14.76
N GLU A 28 -2.24 -0.36 -15.66
CA GLU A 28 -2.37 -1.08 -16.93
C GLU A 28 -2.64 -2.58 -16.73
N ILE A 29 -1.95 -3.21 -15.77
CA ILE A 29 -2.14 -4.63 -15.46
C ILE A 29 -3.53 -4.88 -14.86
N TYR A 30 -3.98 -4.04 -13.92
CA TYR A 30 -5.35 -4.15 -13.39
C TYR A 30 -6.42 -3.92 -14.45
N ASN A 31 -6.23 -3.00 -15.39
CA ASN A 31 -7.18 -2.81 -16.49
C ASN A 31 -7.29 -4.06 -17.39
N ARG A 32 -6.18 -4.74 -17.66
CA ARG A 32 -6.21 -6.04 -18.35
C ARG A 32 -6.90 -7.12 -17.51
N LEU A 33 -6.74 -7.08 -16.18
CA LEU A 33 -7.40 -8.00 -15.26
C LEU A 33 -8.92 -7.81 -15.27
N LEU A 34 -9.39 -6.56 -15.30
CA LEU A 34 -10.82 -6.23 -15.45
C LEU A 34 -11.41 -6.80 -16.74
N GLN A 35 -10.70 -6.66 -17.87
CA GLN A 35 -11.13 -7.23 -19.15
C GLN A 35 -11.26 -8.75 -19.07
N LYS A 36 -10.33 -9.44 -18.41
CA LYS A 36 -10.44 -10.89 -18.18
C LYS A 36 -11.63 -11.26 -17.31
N PHE A 37 -11.90 -10.51 -16.23
CA PHE A 37 -13.08 -10.74 -15.41
C PHE A 37 -14.36 -10.56 -16.21
N ASP A 38 -14.45 -9.57 -17.09
CA ASP A 38 -15.59 -9.36 -17.97
C ASP A 38 -15.80 -10.52 -18.95
N MET A 39 -14.71 -11.04 -19.54
CA MET A 39 -14.78 -12.23 -20.39
C MET A 39 -15.29 -13.45 -19.62
N ILE A 40 -14.82 -13.66 -18.39
CA ILE A 40 -15.25 -14.78 -17.53
C ILE A 40 -16.72 -14.66 -17.13
N ILE A 41 -17.19 -13.45 -16.82
CA ILE A 41 -18.59 -13.20 -16.48
C ILE A 41 -19.49 -13.41 -17.71
N ALA A 42 -19.02 -13.03 -18.90
CA ALA A 42 -19.77 -13.15 -20.15
C ALA A 42 -19.86 -14.59 -20.70
N ASP A 43 -18.88 -15.45 -20.39
CA ASP A 43 -18.81 -16.85 -20.87
C ASP A 43 -20.01 -17.69 -20.39
N GLY A 44 -20.67 -17.31 -19.29
CA GLY A 44 -22.00 -17.80 -18.88
C GLY A 44 -22.08 -19.28 -18.45
N GLU A 45 -21.06 -20.10 -18.70
CA GLU A 45 -21.00 -21.53 -18.35
C GLU A 45 -20.66 -21.82 -16.89
N LEU A 46 -20.54 -20.78 -16.07
CA LEU A 46 -20.06 -20.87 -14.69
C LEU A 46 -21.19 -20.78 -13.68
N ASP A 47 -21.02 -21.46 -12.55
CA ASP A 47 -21.92 -21.39 -11.41
C ASP A 47 -22.10 -19.93 -10.95
N GLU A 48 -23.33 -19.59 -10.56
CA GLU A 48 -23.72 -18.23 -10.19
C GLU A 48 -22.93 -17.70 -8.98
N ASP A 49 -22.51 -18.58 -8.06
CA ASP A 49 -21.62 -18.24 -6.94
C ASP A 49 -20.20 -17.89 -7.41
N ILE A 50 -19.71 -18.57 -8.44
CA ILE A 50 -18.39 -18.30 -9.04
C ILE A 50 -18.44 -16.97 -9.77
N ILE A 51 -19.49 -16.73 -10.56
CA ILE A 51 -19.73 -15.45 -11.22
C ILE A 51 -19.84 -14.32 -10.17
N GLY A 52 -20.52 -14.57 -9.04
CA GLY A 52 -20.60 -13.64 -7.92
C GLY A 52 -19.22 -13.31 -7.33
N SER A 53 -18.37 -14.32 -7.16
CA SER A 53 -17.01 -14.16 -6.66
C SER A 53 -16.11 -13.38 -7.64
N VAL A 54 -16.25 -13.63 -8.94
CA VAL A 54 -15.53 -12.90 -10.00
C VAL A 54 -15.99 -11.44 -10.05
N LYS A 55 -17.28 -11.16 -9.89
CA LYS A 55 -17.80 -9.78 -9.79
C LYS A 55 -17.24 -9.04 -8.57
N LEU A 56 -17.05 -9.72 -7.44
CA LEU A 56 -16.40 -9.12 -6.27
C LEU A 56 -14.92 -8.79 -6.55
N LEU A 57 -14.17 -9.71 -7.15
CA LEU A 57 -12.78 -9.48 -7.54
C LEU A 57 -12.65 -8.31 -8.55
N LYS A 58 -13.58 -8.23 -9.50
CA LYS A 58 -13.67 -7.12 -10.44
C LYS A 58 -13.84 -5.78 -9.70
N LYS A 59 -14.81 -5.70 -8.79
CA LYS A 59 -15.06 -4.48 -8.01
C LYS A 59 -13.86 -4.07 -7.16
N GLN A 60 -13.14 -5.03 -6.61
CA GLN A 60 -11.90 -4.76 -5.86
C GLN A 60 -10.79 -4.20 -6.75
N ALA A 61 -10.60 -4.76 -7.96
CA ALA A 61 -9.65 -4.23 -8.92
C ALA A 61 -10.01 -2.81 -9.39
N GLU A 62 -11.31 -2.50 -9.57
CA GLU A 62 -11.79 -1.15 -9.88
C GLU A 62 -11.45 -0.15 -8.76
N ILE A 63 -11.70 -0.51 -7.50
CA ILE A 63 -11.33 0.31 -6.34
C ILE A 63 -9.82 0.55 -6.33
N ARG A 64 -9.02 -0.50 -6.56
CA ARG A 64 -7.56 -0.42 -6.56
C ARG A 64 -7.02 0.51 -7.64
N ILE A 65 -7.59 0.48 -8.85
CA ILE A 65 -7.27 1.41 -9.93
C ILE A 65 -7.59 2.85 -9.51
N ASN A 66 -8.75 3.07 -8.88
CA ASN A 66 -9.15 4.41 -8.45
C ASN A 66 -8.17 4.97 -7.40
N ASP A 67 -7.80 4.17 -6.39
CA ASP A 67 -6.81 4.56 -5.38
C ASP A 67 -5.45 4.89 -6.01
N LEU A 68 -4.98 4.06 -6.95
CA LEU A 68 -3.73 4.30 -7.67
C LEU A 68 -3.78 5.59 -8.48
N ASN A 69 -4.89 5.89 -9.14
CA ASN A 69 -5.07 7.11 -9.91
C ASN A 69 -5.04 8.36 -9.02
N ILE A 70 -5.63 8.29 -7.82
CA ILE A 70 -5.55 9.38 -6.82
C ILE A 70 -4.08 9.62 -6.45
N VAL A 71 -3.34 8.57 -6.09
CA VAL A 71 -1.91 8.68 -5.74
C VAL A 71 -1.07 9.23 -6.91
N ILE A 72 -1.36 8.80 -8.15
CA ILE A 72 -0.67 9.32 -9.34
C ILE A 72 -0.96 10.81 -9.53
N GLN A 73 -2.20 11.25 -9.32
CA GLN A 73 -2.58 12.66 -9.41
C GLN A 73 -1.91 13.50 -8.32
N GLU A 74 -1.91 13.02 -7.07
CA GLU A 74 -1.22 13.67 -5.95
C GLU A 74 0.29 13.81 -6.19
N LYS A 75 0.93 12.80 -6.79
CA LYS A 75 2.34 12.89 -7.20
C LYS A 75 2.58 13.90 -8.31
N LYS A 76 1.63 14.09 -9.22
CA LYS A 76 1.71 15.10 -10.28
C LYS A 76 1.51 16.51 -9.74
N THR A 77 0.63 16.70 -8.76
CA THR A 77 0.38 18.01 -8.14
C THR A 77 1.46 18.41 -7.14
N ASN A 78 2.09 17.44 -6.47
CA ASN A 78 3.21 17.67 -5.53
C ASN A 78 4.59 17.55 -6.19
N ALA A 79 4.66 17.46 -7.52
CA ALA A 79 5.91 17.55 -8.26
C ALA A 79 6.42 19.00 -8.20
N VAL A 80 7.08 19.34 -7.09
CA VAL A 80 7.91 20.54 -6.97
C VAL A 80 8.83 20.57 -8.20
N PRO A 81 8.83 21.66 -8.99
CA PRO A 81 9.74 21.78 -10.13
C PRO A 81 11.15 21.52 -9.62
N LYS A 82 11.88 20.60 -10.27
CA LYS A 82 13.32 20.42 -10.03
C LYS A 82 13.97 21.80 -10.13
N LEU A 83 14.29 22.39 -8.98
CA LEU A 83 15.08 23.61 -8.88
C LEU A 83 16.41 23.29 -9.57
N ARG A 84 16.55 23.83 -10.79
CA ARG A 84 17.85 23.99 -11.41
C ARG A 84 18.70 24.72 -10.37
N LYS A 85 19.80 24.09 -9.98
CA LYS A 85 20.87 24.75 -9.24
C LYS A 85 21.32 25.92 -10.10
N ASP A 86 20.86 27.12 -9.78
CA ASP A 86 21.59 28.35 -10.00
C ASP A 86 21.06 29.44 -9.07
N SER A 87 22.00 30.16 -8.47
CA SER A 87 21.90 31.44 -7.77
C SER A 87 21.21 31.51 -6.39
N LYS A 88 22.08 31.64 -5.37
CA LYS A 88 22.13 32.68 -4.34
C LYS A 88 20.82 33.38 -3.92
N ASN A 89 20.57 33.28 -2.61
CA ASN A 89 19.88 34.22 -1.73
C ASN A 89 18.40 34.47 -2.03
N ILE A 90 17.51 34.11 -1.08
CA ILE A 90 16.38 34.91 -0.61
C ILE A 90 15.68 34.12 0.52
N ASN A 91 15.65 34.76 1.69
CA ASN A 91 14.74 34.67 2.82
C ASN A 91 14.17 33.33 3.28
N SER A 92 14.62 32.96 4.48
CA SER A 92 13.91 32.15 5.45
C SER A 92 12.61 32.86 5.87
N ASP A 93 11.49 32.43 5.31
CA ASP A 93 10.21 32.51 6.00
C ASP A 93 9.47 31.18 5.83
N GLU A 94 9.12 30.63 6.98
CA GLU A 94 8.03 29.68 7.23
C GLU A 94 7.81 28.57 6.18
N VAL A 95 8.57 27.49 6.32
CA VAL A 95 8.04 26.16 5.99
C VAL A 95 8.28 25.28 7.21
N SER A 96 7.30 25.28 8.11
CA SER A 96 7.00 24.11 8.91
C SER A 96 6.76 22.97 7.93
N GLY A 97 7.84 22.25 7.59
CA GLY A 97 7.81 21.00 6.89
C GLY A 97 7.20 19.97 7.82
N ASP A 98 5.89 20.09 8.05
CA ASP A 98 5.05 18.95 8.35
C ASP A 98 5.21 18.05 7.12
N PHE A 99 6.13 17.09 7.23
CA PHE A 99 6.19 15.96 6.33
C PHE A 99 4.80 15.34 6.44
N GLY A 100 3.95 15.67 5.47
CA GLY A 100 2.55 15.27 5.34
C GLY A 100 2.42 13.76 5.20
N PHE A 101 2.75 13.06 6.27
CA PHE A 101 2.24 11.79 6.70
C PHE A 101 1.28 12.03 7.86
N THR A 102 0.60 13.18 7.88
CA THR A 102 -0.62 13.33 8.66
C THR A 102 -1.67 12.48 7.96
N ALA A 103 -1.78 11.25 8.44
CA ALA A 103 -3.03 10.54 8.63
C ALA A 103 -4.24 11.42 8.34
N ARG A 104 -4.71 11.43 7.09
CA ARG A 104 -6.07 11.80 6.82
C ARG A 104 -6.90 10.61 7.25
N ALA A 105 -7.29 10.67 8.51
CA ALA A 105 -8.29 9.83 9.14
C ALA A 105 -9.44 9.56 8.16
N GLY A 106 -9.69 8.27 7.89
CA GLY A 106 -10.97 7.83 7.30
C GLY A 106 -10.93 6.76 6.21
N VAL A 107 -9.79 6.33 5.66
CA VAL A 107 -9.81 5.37 4.52
C VAL A 107 -8.88 4.14 4.66
N SER A 108 -7.95 4.06 5.62
CA SER A 108 -6.96 2.97 5.61
C SER A 108 -7.22 1.79 6.56
N ASP A 109 -8.35 1.72 7.26
CA ASP A 109 -8.71 0.51 8.04
C ASP A 109 -9.46 -0.54 7.19
N GLY A 110 -9.83 -0.22 5.95
CA GLY A 110 -10.60 -1.12 5.09
C GLY A 110 -9.80 -2.00 4.11
N ILE A 111 -8.52 -1.69 3.87
CA ILE A 111 -7.73 -2.34 2.80
C ILE A 111 -6.73 -3.36 3.36
N ARG A 112 -6.59 -3.44 4.69
CA ARG A 112 -5.52 -4.20 5.35
C ARG A 112 -5.92 -5.60 5.78
N ASP A 113 -7.19 -5.97 5.61
CA ASP A 113 -7.70 -7.23 6.13
C ASP A 113 -7.78 -8.28 5.03
N GLY A 114 -7.53 -9.54 5.40
CA GLY A 114 -7.39 -10.72 4.55
C GLY A 114 -8.61 -11.13 3.72
N SER A 115 -9.37 -10.17 3.17
CA SER A 115 -10.57 -10.35 2.36
C SER A 115 -10.28 -11.10 1.06
N ASN A 116 -9.20 -10.79 0.33
CA ASN A 116 -8.86 -11.51 -0.91
C ASN A 116 -8.45 -12.96 -0.63
N LEU A 117 -7.58 -13.19 0.36
CA LEU A 117 -7.19 -14.54 0.77
C LEU A 117 -8.37 -15.33 1.36
N SER A 118 -9.26 -14.67 2.10
CA SER A 118 -10.48 -15.26 2.66
C SER A 118 -11.48 -15.67 1.58
N VAL A 119 -11.71 -14.80 0.58
CA VAL A 119 -12.57 -15.10 -0.58
C VAL A 119 -11.98 -16.27 -1.39
N LEU A 120 -10.66 -16.27 -1.61
CA LEU A 120 -9.98 -17.37 -2.29
C LEU A 120 -10.03 -18.69 -1.52
N ARG A 121 -9.90 -18.65 -0.19
CA ARG A 121 -10.13 -19.82 0.69
C ARG A 121 -11.55 -20.35 0.57
N GLN A 122 -12.54 -19.46 0.52
CA GLN A 122 -13.93 -19.85 0.35
C GLN A 122 -14.14 -20.54 -1.00
N ILE A 123 -13.62 -19.96 -2.10
CA ILE A 123 -13.67 -20.55 -3.44
C ILE A 123 -13.00 -21.93 -3.47
N LEU A 124 -11.78 -22.04 -2.96
CA LEU A 124 -11.04 -23.32 -2.90
C LEU A 124 -11.77 -24.36 -2.04
N SER A 125 -12.32 -23.97 -0.89
CA SER A 125 -13.07 -24.88 -0.02
C SER A 125 -14.36 -25.38 -0.65
N LYS A 126 -15.04 -24.55 -1.45
CA LYS A 126 -16.24 -24.91 -2.18
C LYS A 126 -15.91 -25.86 -3.34
N LEU A 127 -14.86 -25.57 -4.11
CA LEU A 127 -14.37 -26.46 -5.17
C LEU A 127 -14.00 -27.85 -4.62
N LYS A 128 -13.32 -27.90 -3.48
CA LYS A 128 -12.98 -29.18 -2.82
C LYS A 128 -14.22 -29.93 -2.33
N LYS A 129 -15.22 -29.24 -1.78
CA LYS A 129 -16.48 -29.85 -1.34
C LYS A 129 -17.31 -30.41 -2.50
N GLN A 130 -17.37 -29.71 -3.63
CA GLN A 130 -18.02 -30.20 -4.85
C GLN A 130 -17.31 -31.44 -5.40
N ASN A 131 -15.97 -31.51 -5.33
CA ASN A 131 -15.20 -32.62 -5.87
C ASN A 131 -15.12 -33.85 -4.95
N ASN A 132 -15.27 -33.68 -3.63
CA ASN A 132 -15.25 -34.80 -2.68
C ASN A 132 -16.50 -35.71 -2.72
N GLY A 133 -17.56 -35.29 -3.41
CA GLY A 133 -18.78 -36.10 -3.63
C GLY A 133 -18.78 -36.90 -4.94
N ILE A 134 -17.76 -36.71 -5.78
CA ILE A 134 -17.64 -37.36 -7.09
C ILE A 134 -16.62 -38.48 -6.94
N GLU A 135 -17.04 -39.73 -7.15
CA GLU A 135 -16.09 -40.83 -7.35
C GLU A 135 -15.17 -40.41 -8.50
N ILE A 136 -13.88 -40.20 -8.20
CA ILE A 136 -12.85 -39.85 -9.19
C ILE A 136 -12.79 -40.98 -10.22
N LYS A 137 -13.43 -40.78 -11.38
CA LYS A 137 -13.62 -41.80 -12.41
C LYS A 137 -12.77 -41.54 -13.65
N THR A 138 -12.26 -40.32 -13.82
CA THR A 138 -11.52 -39.92 -15.02
C THR A 138 -10.17 -39.25 -14.72
N ALA A 139 -9.23 -39.38 -15.67
CA ALA A 139 -7.90 -38.76 -15.57
C ALA A 139 -7.94 -37.22 -15.47
N ASN A 140 -9.02 -36.59 -15.97
CA ASN A 140 -9.22 -35.14 -15.85
C ASN A 140 -9.60 -34.72 -14.41
N GLU A 141 -10.39 -35.52 -13.70
CA GLU A 141 -10.73 -35.26 -12.29
C GLU A 141 -9.51 -35.42 -11.37
N GLN A 142 -8.61 -36.37 -11.67
CA GLN A 142 -7.33 -36.51 -10.97
C GLN A 142 -6.42 -35.29 -11.17
N LYS A 143 -6.33 -34.77 -12.41
CA LYS A 143 -5.59 -33.54 -12.70
C LYS A 143 -6.17 -32.33 -11.96
N LEU A 144 -7.50 -32.18 -11.97
CA LEU A 144 -8.18 -31.09 -11.28
C LEU A 144 -7.93 -31.15 -9.75
N MET A 145 -7.97 -32.33 -9.15
CA MET A 145 -7.63 -32.50 -7.73
C MET A 145 -6.17 -32.17 -7.41
N ALA A 146 -5.24 -32.54 -8.28
CA ALA A 146 -3.84 -32.18 -8.12
C ALA A 146 -3.63 -30.66 -8.20
N GLU A 147 -4.35 -29.99 -9.10
CA GLU A 147 -4.31 -28.55 -9.28
C GLU A 147 -4.92 -27.79 -8.09
N ILE A 148 -6.07 -28.23 -7.58
CA ILE A 148 -6.68 -27.72 -6.34
C ILE A 148 -5.72 -27.87 -5.15
N ASN A 149 -5.05 -29.01 -5.02
CA ASN A 149 -4.09 -29.24 -3.95
C ASN A 149 -2.84 -28.35 -4.08
N SER A 150 -2.38 -28.06 -5.29
CA SER A 150 -1.27 -27.13 -5.53
C SER A 150 -1.65 -25.70 -5.11
N LEU A 151 -2.87 -25.27 -5.44
CA LEU A 151 -3.41 -23.96 -5.05
C LEU A 151 -3.52 -23.80 -3.54
N TYR A 152 -3.93 -24.85 -2.81
CA TYR A 152 -3.90 -24.84 -1.34
C TYR A 152 -2.51 -24.65 -0.76
N LYS A 153 -1.50 -25.27 -1.39
CA LYS A 153 -0.12 -25.15 -0.94
C LYS A 153 0.40 -23.72 -1.14
N ILE A 154 0.16 -23.15 -2.33
CA ILE A 154 0.49 -21.76 -2.64
C ILE A 154 -0.20 -20.79 -1.68
N LEU A 155 -1.47 -21.03 -1.39
CA LEU A 155 -2.24 -20.20 -0.47
C LEU A 155 -1.67 -20.24 0.96
N ASN A 156 -1.30 -21.42 1.46
CA ASN A 156 -0.65 -21.56 2.77
C ASN A 156 0.73 -20.86 2.81
N GLU A 157 1.50 -20.93 1.73
CA GLU A 157 2.78 -20.23 1.61
C GLU A 157 2.58 -18.70 1.64
N TYR A 158 1.54 -18.20 0.99
CA TYR A 158 1.13 -16.80 1.05
C TYR A 158 0.69 -16.38 2.46
N ASP A 159 -0.07 -17.21 3.17
CA ASP A 159 -0.50 -16.91 4.55
C ASP A 159 0.69 -16.80 5.51
N LEU A 160 1.67 -17.70 5.36
CA LEU A 160 2.90 -17.68 6.14
C LEU A 160 3.72 -16.42 5.84
N LYS A 161 3.81 -16.03 4.57
CA LYS A 161 4.52 -14.81 4.16
C LYS A 161 3.80 -13.57 4.69
N PHE A 162 2.49 -13.48 4.51
CA PHE A 162 1.68 -12.36 4.99
C PHE A 162 1.77 -12.19 6.51
N SER A 163 1.76 -13.28 7.28
CA SER A 163 1.94 -13.22 8.74
C SER A 163 3.33 -12.70 9.13
N ARG A 164 4.39 -13.07 8.39
CA ARG A 164 5.74 -12.52 8.61
C ARG A 164 5.80 -11.03 8.28
N ASP A 165 5.26 -10.64 7.13
CA ASP A 165 5.24 -9.23 6.68
C ASP A 165 4.44 -8.36 7.66
N GLN A 166 3.33 -8.87 8.23
CA GLN A 166 2.58 -8.17 9.27
C GLN A 166 3.41 -7.92 10.53
N LYS A 167 4.15 -8.93 11.01
CA LYS A 167 5.04 -8.78 12.17
C LYS A 167 6.17 -7.79 11.90
N GLU A 168 6.72 -7.81 10.69
CA GLU A 168 7.76 -6.86 10.28
C GLU A 168 7.22 -5.43 10.25
N ILE A 169 6.00 -5.21 9.71
CA ILE A 169 5.35 -3.90 9.73
C ILE A 169 5.08 -3.43 11.17
N GLU A 170 4.67 -4.31 12.08
CA GLU A 170 4.48 -3.95 13.49
C GLU A 170 5.79 -3.53 14.15
N ASN A 171 6.90 -4.22 13.86
CA ASN A 171 8.22 -3.85 14.35
C ASN A 171 8.66 -2.48 13.78
N LEU A 172 8.53 -2.28 12.47
CA LEU A 172 8.85 -1.00 11.83
C LEU A 172 8.01 0.16 12.39
N LYS A 173 6.72 -0.07 12.69
CA LYS A 173 5.86 0.94 13.35
C LYS A 173 6.38 1.29 14.74
N LYS A 174 6.88 0.31 15.49
CA LYS A 174 7.47 0.54 16.82
C LYS A 174 8.76 1.34 16.71
N GLU A 175 9.67 0.97 15.81
CA GLU A 175 10.91 1.70 15.56
C GLU A 175 10.63 3.16 15.13
N LEU A 176 9.66 3.36 14.24
CA LEU A 176 9.27 4.70 13.79
C LEU A 176 8.71 5.56 14.92
N LYS A 177 7.99 4.96 15.87
CA LYS A 177 7.52 5.64 17.08
C LYS A 177 8.68 6.06 17.98
N ASP A 178 9.67 5.19 18.15
CA ASP A 178 10.87 5.48 18.96
C ASP A 178 11.71 6.60 18.32
N VAL A 179 11.90 6.57 16.99
CA VAL A 179 12.58 7.64 16.25
C VAL A 179 11.84 8.97 16.39
N ASN A 180 10.51 8.98 16.28
CA ASN A 180 9.71 10.20 16.46
C ASN A 180 9.82 10.77 17.88
N ALA A 181 9.90 9.92 18.90
CA ALA A 181 10.13 10.36 20.28
C ALA A 181 11.50 11.03 20.45
N VAL A 182 12.56 10.44 19.88
CA VAL A 182 13.91 11.02 19.87
C VAL A 182 13.92 12.35 19.11
N ASN A 183 13.30 12.42 17.95
CA ASN A 183 13.25 13.63 17.13
C ASN A 183 12.51 14.77 17.85
N THR A 184 11.39 14.45 18.53
CA THR A 184 10.66 15.42 19.37
C THR A 184 11.53 15.94 20.51
N SER A 185 12.30 15.06 21.18
CA SER A 185 13.23 15.44 22.24
C SER A 185 14.34 16.37 21.73
N LEU A 186 14.95 16.03 20.58
CA LEU A 186 15.95 16.85 19.92
C LEU A 186 15.39 18.22 19.52
N ASN A 187 14.19 18.27 18.95
CA ASN A 187 13.55 19.52 18.56
C ASN A 187 13.31 20.44 19.76
N ASN A 188 12.90 19.88 20.90
CA ASN A 188 12.79 20.61 22.16
C ASN A 188 14.14 21.13 22.67
N GLN A 189 15.23 20.37 22.51
CA GLN A 189 16.58 20.82 22.87
C GLN A 189 17.04 21.97 21.97
N VAL A 190 16.80 21.88 20.66
CA VAL A 190 17.10 22.95 19.70
C VAL A 190 16.33 24.23 20.04
N GLN A 191 15.03 24.13 20.34
CA GLN A 191 14.25 25.29 20.78
C GLN A 191 14.81 25.93 22.05
N LYS A 192 15.17 25.14 23.07
CA LYS A 192 15.78 25.66 24.31
C LYS A 192 17.10 26.38 24.04
N LEU A 193 17.94 25.82 23.17
CA LEU A 193 19.21 26.44 22.78
C LEU A 193 18.97 27.75 22.01
N ASN A 194 17.99 27.78 21.11
CA ASN A 194 17.64 28.98 20.35
C ASN A 194 17.12 30.09 21.27
N ASN A 195 16.28 29.76 22.27
CA ASN A 195 15.82 30.73 23.26
C ASN A 195 16.99 31.31 24.08
N ARG A 196 17.91 30.46 24.56
CA ARG A 196 19.12 30.90 25.27
C ARG A 196 20.02 31.77 24.39
N TRP A 197 20.16 31.43 23.12
CA TRP A 197 20.91 32.22 22.15
C TRP A 197 20.28 33.61 21.97
N ASN A 198 18.96 33.68 21.79
CA ASN A 198 18.24 34.95 21.69
C ASN A 198 18.38 35.80 22.96
N GLU A 199 18.29 35.20 24.15
CA GLU A 199 18.54 35.87 25.42
C GLU A 199 19.96 36.44 25.51
N LEU A 200 20.97 35.68 25.08
CA LEU A 200 22.36 36.13 25.03
C LEU A 200 22.56 37.30 24.06
N VAL A 201 21.96 37.23 22.87
CA VAL A 201 22.00 38.30 21.86
C VAL A 201 21.35 39.57 22.39
N GLU A 202 20.16 39.47 23.00
CA GLU A 202 19.45 40.61 23.58
C GLU A 202 20.20 41.20 24.78
N SER A 203 20.79 40.37 25.63
CA SER A 203 21.67 40.83 26.72
C SER A 203 22.89 41.59 26.20
N ALA A 204 23.52 41.11 25.12
CA ALA A 204 24.65 41.78 24.49
C ALA A 204 24.25 43.13 23.85
N LYS A 205 23.09 43.20 23.17
CA LYS A 205 22.54 44.45 22.64
C LYS A 205 22.31 45.48 23.75
N ARG A 206 21.63 45.09 24.83
CA ARG A 206 21.38 45.97 25.98
C ARG A 206 22.65 46.48 26.64
N ARG A 207 23.72 45.68 26.69
CA ARG A 207 25.04 46.13 27.20
C ARG A 207 25.63 47.22 26.32
N LYS A 208 25.63 47.03 24.99
CA LYS A 208 26.12 48.04 24.04
C LYS A 208 25.32 49.34 24.10
N GLU A 209 24.00 49.26 24.21
CA GLU A 209 23.14 50.44 24.36
C GLU A 209 23.45 51.22 25.63
N LYS A 210 23.70 50.53 26.75
CA LYS A 210 24.09 51.17 28.02
C LYS A 210 25.48 51.80 27.96
N GLU A 211 26.41 51.21 27.22
CA GLU A 211 27.74 51.78 26.98
C GLU A 211 27.67 53.01 26.08
N ALA A 212 26.81 53.03 25.07
CA ALA A 212 26.62 54.17 24.17
C ALA A 212 25.89 55.37 24.81
N GLN A 213 25.21 55.17 25.93
CA GLN A 213 24.50 56.22 26.68
C GLN A 213 25.35 56.85 27.81
N LYS A 214 26.58 56.38 28.01
CA LYS A 214 27.56 56.96 28.94
C LYS A 214 28.57 57.81 28.19
#